data_AF-A0A7I0ILM0-F1
#
_entry.id   AF-A0A7I0ILM0-F1
#
_cell.length_a   1.000
_cell.length_b   1.000
_cell.length_c   1.000
_cell.angle_alpha   90.00
_cell.angle_beta   90.00
_cell.angle_gamma   90.00
#
_symmetry.space_group_name_H-M   'P 1'
#
loop_
_entity.id
_entity.type
_entity.pdbx_description
1 polymer ?
#
loop_
_entity_poly.entity_id
_entity_poly.type
_entity_poly.pdbx_seq_one_letter_code
_entity_poly.pdbx_strand_id
1 'polypeptide(L)'
;MAQQATQVLNTSVEKEAWDLYEVGSNEDVIVLAKRNPENFYVQHLGFLALYELTGKVATVSPKGISNLAPLVDAIQNFELGKNGEAVKNLNLYFQTQTNPLCFSIIQMAIKFYFRSEAYEDAKNIIIRYKKQWNDLSFSKEELICNYYLKRYDEVIKLFRENMKLLNDSDIHKLVGMALLFLDRHKEANLIFENIPNKLNLPSFEEKRKMYDSVYKNITDLEKKSNTLNHKDLEDMGFAYLFNGEYGKAEKMFLSLTEKLKSKLCNV
;
A
#
# COMPACT_ATOMS: atom_id res chain seq x y z
N MET A 1 32.02 -20.21 48.57
CA MET A 1 31.15 -20.91 47.60
C MET A 1 29.90 -20.08 47.40
N ALA A 2 29.76 -19.55 46.19
CA ALA A 2 28.62 -18.78 45.76
C ALA A 2 27.46 -19.72 45.41
N GLN A 3 26.25 -19.31 45.77
CA GLN A 3 25.05 -19.37 44.93
C GLN A 3 23.92 -18.68 45.70
N GLN A 4 23.85 -17.36 45.53
CA GLN A 4 22.61 -16.64 45.72
C GLN A 4 21.63 -17.19 44.69
N ALA A 5 20.58 -17.86 45.16
CA ALA A 5 19.41 -18.12 44.37
C ALA A 5 18.84 -16.77 43.96
N THR A 6 19.08 -16.39 42.72
CA THR A 6 18.39 -15.32 42.02
C THR A 6 16.90 -15.64 42.10
N GLN A 7 16.19 -14.93 42.98
CA GLN A 7 14.74 -14.82 42.90
C GLN A 7 14.44 -14.23 41.52
N VAL A 8 14.04 -15.12 40.61
CA VAL A 8 13.51 -14.75 39.29
C VAL A 8 12.33 -13.82 39.55
N LEU A 9 12.43 -12.61 39.03
CA LEU A 9 11.37 -11.60 39.08
C LEU A 9 10.05 -12.23 38.60
N ASN A 10 9.07 -12.39 39.50
CA ASN A 10 7.70 -12.70 39.12
C ASN A 10 7.09 -11.47 38.41
N THR A 11 7.39 -11.29 37.13
CA THR A 11 6.58 -10.44 36.26
C THR A 11 5.20 -11.07 36.13
N SER A 12 4.14 -10.27 36.26
CA SER A 12 2.76 -10.71 36.01
C SER A 12 2.69 -11.37 34.62
N VAL A 13 1.98 -12.48 34.49
CA VAL A 13 1.78 -13.21 33.21
C VAL A 13 1.24 -12.28 32.13
N GLU A 14 0.43 -11.28 32.51
CA GLU A 14 -0.09 -10.27 31.58
C GLU A 14 1.00 -9.36 31.02
N LYS A 15 2.00 -9.02 31.84
CA LYS A 15 3.14 -8.22 31.41
C LYS A 15 4.06 -9.02 30.49
N GLU A 16 4.34 -10.28 30.84
CA GLU A 16 5.10 -11.17 29.95
C GLU A 16 4.39 -11.34 28.59
N ALA A 17 3.07 -11.55 28.61
CA ALA A 17 2.28 -11.66 27.38
C ALA A 17 2.36 -10.37 26.55
N TRP A 18 2.25 -9.20 27.19
CA TRP A 18 2.37 -7.91 26.53
C TRP A 18 3.75 -7.70 25.91
N ASP A 19 4.81 -7.95 26.68
CA ASP A 19 6.19 -7.78 26.23
C ASP A 19 6.47 -8.67 25.00
N LEU A 20 5.97 -9.92 25.00
CA LEU A 20 6.05 -10.84 23.86
C LEU A 20 5.28 -10.33 22.63
N TYR A 21 4.09 -9.77 22.84
CA TYR A 21 3.29 -9.20 21.75
C TYR A 21 3.95 -7.96 21.14
N GLU A 22 4.49 -7.08 21.98
CA GLU A 22 5.15 -5.84 21.55
C GLU A 22 6.39 -6.09 20.67
N VAL A 23 7.15 -7.15 20.97
CA VAL A 23 8.32 -7.54 20.16
C VAL A 23 7.95 -8.41 18.94
N GLY A 24 6.68 -8.76 18.76
CA GLY A 24 6.20 -9.55 17.63
C GLY A 24 6.33 -11.07 17.78
N SER A 25 6.60 -11.59 18.99
CA SER A 25 6.63 -13.03 19.31
C SER A 25 5.21 -13.61 19.44
N ASN A 26 4.40 -13.43 18.39
CA ASN A 26 2.97 -13.74 18.39
C ASN A 26 2.66 -15.23 18.66
N GLU A 27 3.52 -16.16 18.23
CA GLU A 27 3.35 -17.59 18.49
C GLU A 27 3.43 -17.92 19.99
N ASP A 28 4.37 -17.28 20.70
CA ASP A 28 4.56 -17.47 22.14
C ASP A 28 3.38 -16.90 22.93
N VAL A 29 2.83 -15.76 22.51
CA VAL A 29 1.61 -15.17 23.10
C VAL A 29 0.43 -16.15 22.99
N ILE A 30 0.27 -16.81 21.84
CA ILE A 30 -0.79 -17.80 21.62
C ILE A 30 -0.59 -19.03 22.51
N VAL A 31 0.65 -19.50 22.66
CA VAL A 31 0.97 -20.62 23.58
C VAL A 31 0.68 -20.22 25.02
N LEU A 32 1.05 -19.00 25.43
CA LEU A 32 0.81 -18.47 26.76
C LEU A 32 -0.70 -18.33 27.06
N ALA A 33 -1.48 -17.89 26.07
CA ALA A 33 -2.95 -17.86 26.17
C ALA A 33 -3.52 -19.27 26.36
N LYS A 34 -3.07 -20.27 25.59
CA LYS A 34 -3.53 -21.67 25.77
C LYS A 34 -3.22 -22.22 27.18
N ARG A 35 -2.12 -21.78 27.81
CA ARG A 35 -1.74 -22.18 29.17
C ARG A 35 -2.54 -21.45 30.26
N ASN A 36 -3.16 -20.32 29.95
CA ASN A 36 -3.86 -19.46 30.90
C ASN A 36 -5.31 -19.15 30.43
N PRO A 37 -6.20 -20.16 30.35
CA PRO A 37 -7.56 -19.98 29.81
C PRO A 37 -8.43 -19.01 30.64
N GLU A 38 -8.18 -18.91 31.95
CA GLU A 38 -8.94 -18.06 32.87
C GLU A 38 -8.54 -16.58 32.83
N ASN A 39 -7.40 -16.24 32.19
CA ASN A 39 -6.96 -14.85 32.10
C ASN A 39 -7.48 -14.18 30.82
N PHE A 40 -8.54 -13.38 30.96
CA PHE A 40 -9.18 -12.69 29.83
C PHE A 40 -8.24 -11.74 29.07
N TYR A 41 -7.32 -11.05 29.76
CA TYR A 41 -6.36 -10.17 29.10
C TYR A 41 -5.43 -10.97 28.16
N VAL A 42 -4.87 -12.07 28.66
CA VAL A 42 -3.99 -12.94 27.86
C VAL A 42 -4.76 -13.63 26.74
N GLN A 43 -6.03 -14.01 26.95
CA GLN A 43 -6.90 -14.52 25.87
C GLN A 43 -7.13 -13.48 24.77
N HIS A 44 -7.46 -12.23 25.14
CA HIS A 44 -7.64 -11.15 24.18
C HIS A 44 -6.35 -10.87 23.41
N LEU A 45 -5.20 -10.84 24.09
CA LEU A 45 -3.91 -10.61 23.45
C LEU A 45 -3.52 -11.77 22.51
N GLY A 46 -3.78 -13.01 22.90
CA GLY A 46 -3.60 -14.19 22.04
C GLY A 46 -4.48 -14.13 20.78
N PHE A 47 -5.68 -13.56 20.88
CA PHE A 47 -6.54 -13.33 19.71
C PHE A 47 -5.97 -12.24 18.79
N LEU A 48 -5.43 -11.14 19.33
CA LEU A 48 -4.74 -10.11 18.55
C LEU A 48 -3.52 -10.68 17.83
N ALA A 49 -2.69 -11.46 18.54
CA ALA A 49 -1.51 -12.13 17.99
C ALA A 49 -1.86 -13.11 16.87
N LEU A 50 -2.95 -13.88 17.02
CA LEU A 50 -3.42 -14.78 15.97
C LEU A 50 -3.91 -14.02 14.73
N TYR A 51 -4.62 -12.91 14.94
CA TYR A 51 -5.07 -12.05 13.84
C TYR A 51 -3.88 -11.46 13.08
N GLU A 52 -2.84 -11.04 13.79
CA GLU A 52 -1.62 -10.49 13.20
C GLU A 52 -0.88 -11.52 12.33
N LEU A 53 -0.78 -12.78 12.79
CA LEU A 53 -0.13 -13.85 12.04
C LEU A 53 -0.92 -14.32 10.82
N THR A 54 -2.25 -14.46 10.96
CA THR A 54 -3.08 -15.13 9.96
C THR A 54 -3.86 -14.17 9.06
N GLY A 55 -3.98 -12.90 9.47
CA GLY A 55 -4.84 -11.90 8.84
C GLY A 55 -6.33 -12.25 8.89
N LYS A 56 -6.74 -13.25 9.67
CA LYS A 56 -8.12 -13.74 9.78
C LYS A 56 -8.48 -13.99 11.24
N VAL A 57 -9.78 -13.89 11.52
CA VAL A 57 -10.33 -14.15 12.85
C VAL A 57 -10.57 -15.65 13.05
N ALA A 58 -10.23 -16.16 14.24
CA ALA A 58 -10.71 -17.46 14.69
C ALA A 58 -12.24 -17.45 14.83
N THR A 59 -12.91 -18.58 14.56
CA THR A 59 -14.38 -18.68 14.54
C THR A 59 -15.09 -18.23 15.83
N VAL A 60 -14.38 -18.14 16.96
CA VAL A 60 -14.93 -17.70 18.24
C VAL A 60 -14.03 -16.63 18.84
N SER A 61 -14.57 -15.43 19.07
CA SER A 61 -13.89 -14.38 19.82
C SER A 61 -13.86 -14.75 21.31
N PRO A 62 -12.73 -14.54 22.01
CA PRO A 62 -12.67 -14.70 23.45
C PRO A 62 -13.66 -13.75 24.13
N LYS A 63 -14.41 -14.28 25.09
CA LYS A 63 -15.34 -13.50 25.93
C LYS A 63 -14.62 -13.09 27.21
N GLY A 64 -15.00 -11.95 27.78
CA GLY A 64 -14.46 -11.48 29.04
C GLY A 64 -14.37 -9.96 29.09
N ILE A 65 -13.95 -9.43 30.23
CA ILE A 65 -13.71 -7.99 30.40
C ILE A 65 -12.21 -7.78 30.54
N SER A 66 -11.63 -7.03 29.60
CA SER A 66 -10.29 -6.46 29.73
C SER A 66 -10.21 -5.15 28.93
N ASN A 67 -9.16 -4.37 29.14
CA ASN A 67 -8.89 -3.16 28.36
C ASN A 67 -8.65 -3.44 26.87
N LEU A 68 -8.32 -4.67 26.47
CA LEU A 68 -8.15 -5.10 25.08
C LEU A 68 -9.46 -5.57 24.43
N ALA A 69 -10.55 -5.76 25.19
CA ALA A 69 -11.82 -6.22 24.66
C ALA A 69 -12.34 -5.37 23.48
N PRO A 70 -12.25 -4.02 23.50
CA PRO A 70 -12.66 -3.21 22.36
C PRO A 70 -11.85 -3.50 21.07
N LEU A 71 -10.59 -3.93 21.17
CA LEU A 71 -9.81 -4.32 19.99
C LEU A 71 -10.30 -5.65 19.40
N VAL A 72 -10.62 -6.63 20.26
CA VAL A 72 -11.20 -7.92 19.84
C VAL A 72 -12.53 -7.69 19.12
N ASP A 73 -13.42 -6.87 19.72
CA ASP A 73 -14.71 -6.52 19.13
C ASP A 73 -14.55 -5.73 17.84
N ALA A 74 -13.54 -4.85 17.75
CA ALA A 74 -13.25 -4.12 16.52
C ALA A 74 -12.87 -5.07 15.37
N ILE A 75 -11.97 -6.02 15.61
CA ILE A 75 -11.54 -7.00 14.61
C ILE A 75 -12.72 -7.87 14.18
N GLN A 76 -13.51 -8.38 15.13
CA GLN A 76 -14.67 -9.21 14.80
C GLN A 76 -15.68 -8.46 13.92
N ASN A 77 -15.99 -7.20 14.26
CA ASN A 77 -16.91 -6.40 13.46
C ASN A 77 -16.33 -6.05 12.08
N PHE A 78 -15.02 -5.84 11.99
CA PHE A 78 -14.34 -5.59 10.72
C PHE A 78 -14.45 -6.79 9.76
N GLU A 79 -14.18 -8.01 10.25
CA GLU A 79 -14.29 -9.23 9.44
C GLU A 79 -15.74 -9.54 9.04
N LEU A 80 -16.72 -9.13 9.85
CA LEU A 80 -18.14 -9.21 9.50
C LEU A 80 -18.58 -8.11 8.50
N GLY A 81 -17.67 -7.25 8.05
CA GLY A 81 -17.95 -6.13 7.14
C GLY A 81 -18.67 -4.95 7.81
N LYS A 82 -18.81 -4.97 9.14
CA LYS A 82 -19.44 -3.90 9.93
C LYS A 82 -18.43 -2.82 10.30
N ASN A 83 -17.90 -2.16 9.27
CA ASN A 83 -16.84 -1.16 9.37
C ASN A 83 -17.14 -0.04 10.38
N GLY A 84 -18.38 0.47 10.41
CA GLY A 84 -18.79 1.52 11.36
C GLY A 84 -18.78 1.08 12.83
N GLU A 85 -19.13 -0.17 13.13
CA GLU A 85 -19.03 -0.72 14.49
C GLU A 85 -17.58 -0.97 14.88
N ALA A 86 -16.75 -1.44 13.94
CA ALA A 86 -15.32 -1.61 14.16
C ALA A 86 -14.63 -0.30 14.55
N VAL A 87 -14.91 0.79 13.83
CA VAL A 87 -14.38 2.13 14.12
C VAL A 87 -14.82 2.63 15.50
N LYS A 88 -16.08 2.40 15.90
CA LYS A 88 -16.56 2.78 17.24
C LYS A 88 -15.79 2.08 18.35
N ASN A 89 -15.53 0.78 18.20
CA ASN A 89 -14.78 0.00 19.19
C ASN A 89 -13.29 0.38 19.22
N LEU A 90 -12.68 0.70 18.07
CA LEU A 90 -11.33 1.28 18.04
C LEU A 90 -11.28 2.61 18.77
N ASN A 91 -12.22 3.51 18.50
CA ASN A 91 -12.28 4.81 19.15
C ASN A 91 -12.44 4.66 20.68
N LEU A 92 -13.25 3.70 21.14
CA LEU A 92 -13.35 3.36 22.57
C LEU A 92 -12.00 2.94 23.18
N TYR A 93 -11.22 2.13 22.45
CA TYR A 93 -9.88 1.76 22.88
C TYR A 93 -8.94 2.96 23.00
N PHE A 94 -8.87 3.81 21.96
CA PHE A 94 -7.91 4.91 21.91
C PHE A 94 -8.29 6.13 22.78
N GLN A 95 -9.57 6.30 23.12
CA GLN A 95 -10.02 7.32 24.08
C GLN A 95 -9.47 7.08 25.48
N THR A 96 -9.21 5.82 25.85
CA THR A 96 -8.66 5.47 27.15
C THR A 96 -7.14 5.69 27.16
N GLN A 97 -6.67 6.72 27.87
CA GLN A 97 -5.25 7.12 27.84
C GLN A 97 -4.29 6.08 28.42
N THR A 98 -4.75 5.24 29.34
CA THR A 98 -3.94 4.20 30.01
C THR A 98 -3.77 2.94 29.18
N ASN A 99 -4.44 2.83 28.03
CA ASN A 99 -4.35 1.65 27.22
C ASN A 99 -2.96 1.54 26.57
N PRO A 100 -2.36 0.34 26.59
CA PRO A 100 -1.04 0.15 26.05
C PRO A 100 -1.09 0.28 24.52
N LEU A 101 -0.01 0.77 23.93
CA LEU A 101 0.06 1.07 22.50
C LEU A 101 1.35 0.47 21.98
N CYS A 102 1.24 -0.24 20.87
CA CYS A 102 2.37 -0.77 20.13
C CYS A 102 2.14 -0.54 18.63
N PHE A 103 3.20 -0.74 17.85
CA PHE A 103 3.17 -0.52 16.40
C PHE A 103 2.05 -1.33 15.70
N SER A 104 1.88 -2.61 16.06
CA SER A 104 0.90 -3.50 15.44
C SER A 104 -0.55 -3.03 15.66
N ILE A 105 -0.89 -2.57 16.86
CA ILE A 105 -2.22 -2.02 17.16
C ILE A 105 -2.49 -0.76 16.34
N ILE A 106 -1.50 0.13 16.20
CA ILE A 106 -1.65 1.35 15.41
C ILE A 106 -1.80 1.02 13.92
N GLN A 107 -0.97 0.11 13.40
CA GLN A 107 -1.05 -0.35 12.01
C GLN A 107 -2.43 -0.95 11.68
N MET A 108 -2.95 -1.82 12.57
CA MET A 108 -4.29 -2.40 12.43
C MET A 108 -5.37 -1.32 12.44
N ALA A 109 -5.30 -0.38 13.39
CA ALA A 109 -6.29 0.69 13.50
C ALA A 109 -6.32 1.57 12.25
N ILE A 110 -5.15 1.95 11.71
CA ILE A 110 -5.05 2.73 10.47
C ILE A 110 -5.73 1.99 9.30
N LYS A 111 -5.48 0.68 9.16
CA LYS A 111 -6.14 -0.15 8.13
C LYS A 111 -7.67 -0.08 8.25
N PHE A 112 -8.20 -0.17 9.47
CA PHE A 112 -9.65 -0.17 9.70
C PHE A 112 -10.26 1.20 9.44
N TYR A 113 -9.61 2.27 9.89
CA TYR A 113 -10.06 3.63 9.62
C TYR A 113 -10.03 3.95 8.12
N PHE A 114 -8.98 3.54 7.40
CA PHE A 114 -8.88 3.77 5.95
C PHE A 114 -9.97 3.03 5.18
N ARG A 115 -10.27 1.79 5.58
CA ARG A 115 -11.37 1.01 4.99
C ARG A 115 -12.75 1.64 5.24
N SER A 116 -12.88 2.41 6.31
CA SER A 116 -14.11 3.08 6.72
C SER A 116 -14.14 4.56 6.35
N GLU A 117 -13.13 5.05 5.63
CA GLU A 117 -12.94 6.47 5.28
C GLU A 117 -12.91 7.43 6.49
N ALA A 118 -12.58 6.91 7.68
CA ALA A 118 -12.47 7.66 8.93
C ALA A 118 -11.09 8.33 9.07
N TYR A 119 -10.75 9.20 8.11
CA TYR A 119 -9.40 9.79 7.99
C TYR A 119 -9.01 10.73 9.14
N GLU A 120 -9.98 11.38 9.80
CA GLU A 120 -9.69 12.23 10.96
C GLU A 120 -9.24 11.39 12.16
N ASP A 121 -9.93 10.27 12.43
CA ASP A 121 -9.59 9.34 13.51
C ASP A 121 -8.22 8.70 13.27
N ALA A 122 -7.95 8.27 12.02
CA ALA A 122 -6.64 7.77 11.61
C ALA A 122 -5.54 8.80 11.84
N LYS A 123 -5.77 10.05 11.43
CA LYS A 123 -4.79 11.13 11.61
C LYS A 123 -4.48 11.38 13.09
N ASN A 124 -5.51 11.39 13.93
CA ASN A 124 -5.36 11.64 15.37
C ASN A 124 -4.47 10.58 16.04
N ILE A 125 -4.66 9.28 15.71
CA ILE A 125 -3.82 8.22 16.26
C ILE A 125 -2.39 8.27 15.73
N ILE A 126 -2.18 8.62 14.44
CA ILE A 126 -0.84 8.74 13.85
C ILE A 126 -0.06 9.88 14.52
N ILE A 127 -0.68 11.04 14.72
CA ILE A 127 -0.04 12.18 15.39
C ILE A 127 0.31 11.82 16.84
N ARG A 128 -0.59 11.14 17.56
CA ARG A 128 -0.32 10.66 18.92
C ARG A 128 0.88 9.72 18.95
N TYR A 129 0.92 8.76 18.02
CA TYR A 129 2.02 7.81 17.90
C TYR A 129 3.35 8.52 17.60
N LYS A 130 3.38 9.32 16.54
CA LYS A 130 4.55 10.10 16.15
C LYS A 130 5.07 10.98 17.30
N LYS A 131 4.19 11.60 18.09
CA LYS A 131 4.59 12.41 19.25
C LYS A 131 5.17 11.58 20.40
N GLN A 132 4.61 10.39 20.65
CA GLN A 132 5.01 9.56 21.79
C GLN A 132 6.32 8.81 21.53
N TRP A 133 6.54 8.29 20.32
CA TRP A 133 7.73 7.49 19.99
C TRP A 133 8.76 8.21 19.11
N ASN A 134 8.47 9.44 18.65
CA ASN A 134 9.28 10.17 17.67
C ASN A 134 9.57 9.34 16.41
N ASP A 135 8.57 8.57 15.99
CA ASP A 135 8.65 7.61 14.89
C ASP A 135 7.86 8.12 13.68
N LEU A 136 8.47 8.03 12.49
CA LEU A 136 7.96 8.53 11.22
C LEU A 136 7.39 7.42 10.32
N SER A 137 7.29 6.19 10.81
CA SER A 137 6.85 5.00 10.05
C SER A 137 5.50 5.19 9.36
N PHE A 138 4.58 5.94 9.98
CA PHE A 138 3.24 6.21 9.43
C PHE A 138 3.12 7.56 8.68
N SER A 139 4.24 8.15 8.24
CA SER A 139 4.21 9.45 7.53
C SER A 139 3.49 9.36 6.19
N LYS A 140 3.49 8.18 5.54
CA LYS A 140 2.78 7.95 4.28
C LYS A 140 1.27 8.03 4.52
N GLU A 141 0.80 7.35 5.55
CA GLU A 141 -0.60 7.31 5.97
C GLU A 141 -1.05 8.69 6.46
N GLU A 142 -0.20 9.43 7.19
CA GLU A 142 -0.47 10.82 7.59
C GLU A 142 -0.70 11.72 6.37
N LEU A 143 0.12 11.59 5.33
CA LEU A 143 -0.02 12.35 4.09
C LEU A 143 -1.34 12.03 3.40
N ILE A 144 -1.65 10.74 3.27
CA ILE A 144 -2.90 10.27 2.67
C ILE A 144 -4.11 10.82 3.42
N CYS A 145 -4.09 10.81 4.76
CA CYS A 145 -5.16 11.39 5.57
C CYS A 145 -5.35 12.89 5.26
N ASN A 146 -4.25 13.67 5.26
CA ASN A 146 -4.32 15.10 4.94
C ASN A 146 -4.89 15.36 3.54
N TYR A 147 -4.55 14.52 2.55
CA TYR A 147 -5.07 14.63 1.20
C TYR A 147 -6.58 14.43 1.14
N TYR A 148 -7.11 13.35 1.73
CA TYR A 148 -8.55 13.06 1.72
C TYR A 148 -9.35 14.06 2.58
N LEU A 149 -8.73 14.62 3.61
CA LEU A 149 -9.29 15.71 4.43
C LEU A 149 -9.17 17.08 3.74
N LYS A 150 -8.69 17.15 2.50
CA LYS A 150 -8.50 18.39 1.70
C LYS A 150 -7.58 19.42 2.35
N ARG A 151 -6.66 18.98 3.22
CA ARG A 151 -5.64 19.82 3.85
C ARG A 151 -4.39 19.86 2.96
N TYR A 152 -4.54 20.41 1.75
CA TYR A 152 -3.51 20.33 0.70
C TYR A 152 -2.20 21.04 1.06
N ASP A 153 -2.24 22.13 1.81
CA ASP A 153 -1.02 22.78 2.31
C ASP A 153 -0.21 21.87 3.25
N GLU A 154 -0.89 21.13 4.12
CA GLU A 154 -0.25 20.17 5.03
C GLU A 154 0.34 18.98 4.25
N VAL A 155 -0.32 18.51 3.19
CA VAL A 155 0.23 17.48 2.28
C VAL A 155 1.58 17.92 1.71
N ILE A 156 1.63 19.16 1.20
CA ILE A 156 2.84 19.70 0.57
C ILE A 156 3.95 19.91 1.62
N LYS A 157 3.60 20.43 2.80
CA LYS A 157 4.54 20.61 3.91
C LYS A 157 5.14 19.29 4.36
N LEU A 158 4.30 18.29 4.66
CA LEU A 158 4.74 16.98 5.13
C LEU A 158 5.63 16.27 4.10
N PHE A 159 5.27 16.37 2.80
CA PHE A 159 6.08 15.83 1.71
C PHE A 159 7.48 16.46 1.64
N ARG A 160 7.57 17.80 1.75
CA ARG A 160 8.86 18.51 1.71
C ARG A 160 9.74 18.16 2.89
N GLU A 161 9.15 18.08 4.09
CA GLU A 161 9.88 17.75 5.32
C GLU A 161 10.40 16.29 5.31
N ASN A 162 9.73 15.38 4.59
CA ASN A 162 10.01 13.94 4.64
C ASN A 162 10.27 13.32 3.25
N MET A 163 10.78 14.10 2.29
CA MET A 163 10.88 13.71 0.89
C MET A 163 11.59 12.37 0.66
N LYS A 164 12.63 12.06 1.43
CA LYS A 164 13.37 10.79 1.33
C LYS A 164 12.52 9.58 1.72
N LEU A 165 11.70 9.72 2.77
CA LEU A 165 10.81 8.65 3.26
C LEU A 165 9.57 8.49 2.39
N LEU A 166 9.12 9.59 1.79
CA LEU A 166 7.90 9.67 0.99
C LEU A 166 8.17 9.58 -0.52
N ASN A 167 9.33 9.04 -0.91
CA ASN A 167 9.74 8.92 -2.31
C ASN A 167 9.05 7.75 -3.02
N ASP A 168 7.73 7.83 -3.15
CA ASP A 168 6.88 6.82 -3.76
C ASP A 168 6.04 7.40 -4.91
N SER A 169 5.73 6.58 -5.91
CA SER A 169 5.02 7.02 -7.11
C SER A 169 3.63 7.56 -6.79
N ASP A 170 2.88 6.85 -5.95
CA ASP A 170 1.52 7.25 -5.59
C ASP A 170 1.50 8.51 -4.73
N ILE A 171 2.51 8.70 -3.88
CA ILE A 171 2.64 9.91 -3.07
C ILE A 171 2.96 11.12 -3.94
N HIS A 172 3.85 11.00 -4.93
CA HIS A 172 4.10 12.08 -5.89
C HIS A 172 2.82 12.45 -6.66
N LYS A 173 1.99 11.47 -7.06
CA LYS A 173 0.70 11.76 -7.68
C LYS A 173 -0.22 12.55 -6.75
N LEU A 174 -0.37 12.12 -5.49
CA LEU A 174 -1.22 12.82 -4.51
C LEU A 174 -0.74 14.25 -4.26
N VAL A 175 0.58 14.46 -4.12
CA VAL A 175 1.16 15.80 -3.91
C VAL A 175 0.99 16.67 -5.16
N GLY A 176 1.21 16.12 -6.36
CA GLY A 176 0.98 16.82 -7.62
C GLY A 176 -0.49 17.23 -7.78
N MET A 177 -1.43 16.34 -7.45
CA MET A 177 -2.87 16.66 -7.44
C MET A 177 -3.22 17.72 -6.40
N ALA A 178 -2.65 17.65 -5.19
CA ALA A 178 -2.83 18.68 -4.16
C ALA A 178 -2.36 20.06 -4.64
N LEU A 179 -1.23 20.13 -5.36
CA LEU A 179 -0.74 21.37 -5.96
C LEU A 179 -1.67 21.89 -7.06
N LEU A 180 -2.27 21.02 -7.88
CA LEU A 180 -3.26 21.42 -8.88
C LEU A 180 -4.52 22.00 -8.23
N PHE A 181 -5.00 21.41 -7.13
CA PHE A 181 -6.17 21.95 -6.39
C PHE A 181 -5.90 23.32 -5.75
N LEU A 182 -4.64 23.72 -5.61
CA LEU A 182 -4.22 25.03 -5.13
C LEU A 182 -3.78 25.98 -6.27
N ASP A 183 -4.07 25.64 -7.53
CA ASP A 183 -3.68 26.39 -8.75
C ASP A 183 -2.15 26.57 -8.92
N ARG A 184 -1.33 25.71 -8.29
CA ARG A 184 0.14 25.76 -8.35
C ARG A 184 0.68 24.87 -9.47
N HIS A 185 0.23 25.11 -10.70
CA HIS A 185 0.51 24.25 -11.87
C HIS A 185 2.00 24.03 -12.16
N LYS A 186 2.83 25.07 -12.01
CA LYS A 186 4.28 24.96 -12.27
C LYS A 186 4.95 23.97 -11.32
N GLU A 187 4.58 24.01 -10.03
CA GLU A 187 5.11 23.10 -9.02
C GLU A 187 4.56 21.69 -9.21
N ALA A 188 3.27 21.56 -9.58
CA ALA A 188 2.67 20.26 -9.89
C ALA A 188 3.43 19.55 -11.03
N ASN A 189 3.78 20.28 -12.10
CA ASN A 189 4.56 19.72 -13.22
C ASN A 189 5.92 19.19 -12.76
N LEU A 190 6.64 19.93 -11.92
CA LEU A 190 7.91 19.48 -11.35
C LEU A 190 7.75 18.19 -10.53
N ILE A 191 6.67 18.05 -9.77
CA ILE A 191 6.39 16.81 -9.03
C ILE A 191 6.08 15.66 -9.99
N PHE A 192 5.29 15.88 -11.03
CA PHE A 192 4.93 14.84 -12.02
C PHE A 192 6.10 14.42 -12.91
N GLU A 193 7.08 15.28 -13.13
CA GLU A 193 8.32 14.95 -13.84
C GLU A 193 9.23 14.05 -13.00
N ASN A 194 9.23 14.23 -11.68
CA ASN A 194 10.09 13.52 -10.73
C ASN A 194 9.45 12.25 -10.15
N ILE A 195 8.33 11.75 -10.70
CA ILE A 195 7.71 10.50 -10.23
C ILE A 195 8.71 9.34 -10.37
N PRO A 196 9.03 8.62 -9.27
CA PRO A 196 9.89 7.44 -9.33
C PRO A 196 9.33 6.38 -10.29
N ASN A 197 10.21 5.75 -11.07
CA ASN A 197 9.85 4.72 -12.05
C ASN A 197 8.81 5.18 -13.09
N LYS A 198 8.71 6.49 -13.36
CA LYS A 198 7.92 6.99 -14.48
C LYS A 198 8.40 6.31 -15.75
N LEU A 199 7.54 5.48 -16.34
CA LEU A 199 7.74 4.96 -17.68
C LEU A 199 7.79 6.17 -18.60
N ASN A 200 9.00 6.55 -18.99
CA ASN A 200 9.21 7.52 -20.06
C ASN A 200 8.79 6.83 -21.35
N LEU A 201 7.49 6.89 -21.65
CA LEU A 201 7.00 6.58 -22.98
C LEU A 201 7.73 7.51 -23.94
N PRO A 202 8.42 6.98 -24.97
CA PRO A 202 9.08 7.83 -25.93
C PRO A 202 8.03 8.76 -26.54
N SER A 203 8.34 10.05 -26.61
CA SER A 203 7.51 11.03 -27.28
C SER A 203 7.25 10.61 -28.73
N PHE A 204 6.21 11.20 -29.34
CA PHE A 204 5.93 10.96 -30.76
C PHE A 204 7.16 11.25 -31.65
N GLU A 205 7.91 12.31 -31.35
CA GLU A 205 9.13 12.65 -32.08
C GLU A 205 10.24 11.63 -31.88
N GLU A 206 10.42 11.10 -30.67
CA GLU A 206 11.41 10.05 -30.39
C GLU A 206 11.03 8.75 -31.10
N LYS A 207 9.75 8.34 -31.06
CA LYS A 207 9.27 7.18 -31.84
C LYS A 207 9.45 7.39 -33.33
N ARG A 208 9.13 8.57 -33.86
CA ARG A 208 9.33 8.90 -35.28
C ARG A 208 10.80 8.80 -35.67
N LYS A 209 11.73 9.34 -34.85
CA LYS A 209 13.18 9.20 -35.06
C LYS A 209 13.64 7.73 -35.00
N MET A 210 13.11 6.93 -34.07
CA MET A 210 13.46 5.51 -33.96
C MET A 210 13.10 4.72 -35.23
N TYR A 211 11.95 5.04 -35.85
CA TYR A 211 11.49 4.37 -37.07
C TYR A 211 11.88 5.08 -38.37
N ASP A 212 12.61 6.21 -38.31
CA ASP A 212 13.02 6.98 -39.49
C ASP A 212 13.98 6.19 -40.39
N SER A 213 14.89 5.41 -39.80
CA SER A 213 15.81 4.54 -40.55
C SER A 213 15.08 3.40 -41.27
N VAL A 214 14.09 2.80 -40.61
CA VAL A 214 13.21 1.77 -41.20
C VAL A 214 12.38 2.37 -42.34
N TYR A 215 11.85 3.57 -42.13
CA TYR A 215 11.06 4.29 -43.12
C TYR A 215 11.89 4.68 -44.37
N LYS A 216 13.14 5.10 -44.19
CA LYS A 216 14.06 5.38 -45.31
C LYS A 216 14.33 4.18 -46.19
N ASN A 217 14.35 2.98 -45.60
CA ASN A 217 14.58 1.72 -46.32
C ASN A 217 13.27 0.99 -46.67
N ILE A 218 12.11 1.64 -46.49
CA ILE A 218 10.82 0.95 -46.54
C ILE A 218 10.52 0.38 -47.92
N THR A 219 10.98 1.04 -48.99
CA THR A 219 10.83 0.57 -50.37
C THR A 219 11.55 -0.75 -50.63
N ASP A 220 12.66 -1.03 -49.94
CA ASP A 220 13.39 -2.28 -50.08
C ASP A 220 12.80 -3.38 -49.19
N LEU A 221 12.23 -2.99 -48.05
CA LEU A 221 11.45 -3.89 -47.18
C LEU A 221 10.13 -4.31 -47.86
N GLU A 222 9.47 -3.41 -48.59
CA GLU A 222 8.27 -3.73 -49.37
C GLU A 222 8.53 -4.81 -50.43
N LYS A 223 9.66 -4.71 -51.15
CA LYS A 223 10.09 -5.72 -52.15
C LYS A 223 10.33 -7.10 -51.53
N LYS A 224 10.73 -7.15 -50.26
CA LYS A 224 11.03 -8.38 -49.52
C LYS A 224 9.92 -8.80 -48.56
N SER A 225 8.78 -8.11 -48.56
CA SER A 225 7.69 -8.27 -47.58
C SER A 225 7.18 -9.71 -47.43
N ASN A 226 7.21 -10.50 -48.51
CA ASN A 226 6.82 -11.92 -48.49
C ASN A 226 7.81 -12.84 -47.78
N THR A 227 9.03 -12.38 -47.52
CA THR A 227 10.12 -13.13 -46.86
C THR A 227 10.51 -12.60 -45.49
N LEU A 228 9.94 -11.46 -45.09
CA LEU A 228 10.24 -10.83 -43.80
C LEU A 228 9.62 -11.58 -42.63
N ASN A 229 10.30 -11.53 -41.49
CA ASN A 229 9.79 -12.10 -40.25
C ASN A 229 8.68 -11.21 -39.66
N HIS A 230 7.97 -11.71 -38.66
CA HIS A 230 6.84 -11.00 -38.05
C HIS A 230 7.23 -9.65 -37.43
N LYS A 231 8.42 -9.58 -36.82
CA LYS A 231 8.94 -8.38 -36.16
C LYS A 231 9.30 -7.29 -37.17
N ASP A 232 9.91 -7.65 -38.29
CA ASP A 232 10.25 -6.70 -39.35
C ASP A 232 8.99 -6.11 -40.00
N LEU A 233 7.93 -6.91 -40.17
CA LEU A 233 6.64 -6.43 -40.66
C LEU A 233 5.93 -5.51 -39.65
N GLU A 234 6.05 -5.80 -38.36
CA GLU A 234 5.55 -4.95 -37.28
C GLU A 234 6.30 -3.61 -37.24
N ASP A 235 7.63 -3.63 -37.35
CA ASP A 235 8.47 -2.44 -37.43
C ASP A 235 8.16 -1.60 -38.69
N MET A 236 7.84 -2.22 -39.82
CA MET A 236 7.32 -1.51 -41.00
C MET A 236 5.96 -0.85 -40.73
N GLY A 237 5.04 -1.55 -40.05
CA GLY A 237 3.74 -0.99 -39.66
C GLY A 237 3.89 0.25 -38.78
N PHE A 238 4.79 0.21 -37.79
CA PHE A 238 5.10 1.36 -36.95
C PHE A 238 5.82 2.47 -37.72
N ALA A 239 6.71 2.14 -38.66
CA ALA A 239 7.36 3.14 -39.51
C ALA A 239 6.37 3.92 -40.38
N TYR A 240 5.36 3.25 -40.94
CA TYR A 240 4.25 3.91 -41.65
C TYR A 240 3.42 4.79 -40.71
N LEU A 241 3.09 4.29 -39.52
CA LEU A 241 2.28 4.99 -38.53
C LEU A 241 2.93 6.30 -38.08
N PHE A 242 4.21 6.27 -37.69
CA PHE A 242 4.91 7.44 -37.14
C PHE A 242 5.37 8.45 -38.21
N ASN A 243 5.31 8.08 -39.51
CA ASN A 243 5.58 9.00 -40.62
C ASN A 243 4.32 9.50 -41.34
N GLY A 244 3.13 9.17 -40.83
CA GLY A 244 1.85 9.72 -41.31
C GLY A 244 1.20 8.95 -42.47
N GLU A 245 1.72 7.78 -42.84
CA GLU A 245 1.12 6.91 -43.87
C GLU A 245 0.08 5.95 -43.24
N TYR A 246 -0.94 6.53 -42.60
CA TYR A 246 -1.90 5.78 -41.78
C TYR A 246 -2.63 4.66 -42.53
N GLY A 247 -3.00 4.88 -43.79
CA GLY A 247 -3.70 3.87 -44.60
C GLY A 247 -2.82 2.66 -44.97
N LYS A 248 -1.50 2.82 -45.03
CA LYS A 248 -0.57 1.69 -45.23
C LYS A 248 -0.27 0.97 -43.92
N ALA A 249 -0.12 1.73 -42.84
CA ALA A 249 0.03 1.18 -41.49
C ALA A 249 -1.15 0.28 -41.13
N GLU A 250 -2.38 0.75 -41.35
CA GLU A 250 -3.60 0.00 -41.11
C GLU A 250 -3.64 -1.33 -41.87
N LYS A 251 -3.41 -1.29 -43.20
CA LYS A 251 -3.34 -2.51 -44.02
C LYS A 251 -2.28 -3.49 -43.54
N MET A 252 -1.12 -3.00 -43.12
CA MET A 252 -0.03 -3.84 -42.59
C MET A 252 -0.46 -4.53 -41.29
N PHE A 253 -0.99 -3.78 -40.32
CA PHE A 253 -1.43 -4.34 -39.04
C PHE A 253 -2.61 -5.30 -39.20
N LEU A 254 -3.57 -5.00 -40.08
CA LEU A 254 -4.67 -5.91 -40.39
C LEU A 254 -4.14 -7.24 -40.96
N SER A 255 -3.21 -7.18 -41.92
CA SER A 255 -2.60 -8.38 -42.49
C SER A 255 -1.83 -9.22 -41.44
N LEU A 256 -1.21 -8.57 -40.45
CA LEU A 256 -0.53 -9.25 -39.35
C LEU A 256 -1.51 -9.93 -38.41
N THR A 257 -2.62 -9.27 -38.07
CA THR A 257 -3.67 -9.84 -37.22
C THR A 257 -4.43 -10.99 -37.88
N GLU A 258 -4.66 -10.95 -39.19
CA GLU A 258 -5.26 -12.06 -39.95
C GLU A 258 -4.33 -13.28 -40.02
N LYS A 259 -3.02 -13.05 -40.23
CA LYS A 259 -1.99 -14.11 -40.17
C LYS A 259 -1.82 -14.72 -38.79
N LEU A 260 -2.07 -13.96 -37.72
CA LEU A 260 -2.07 -14.46 -36.34
C LEU A 260 -3.30 -15.33 -36.06
N LYS A 261 -4.49 -14.90 -36.51
CA LYS A 261 -5.73 -15.69 -36.39
C LYS A 261 -5.65 -17.03 -37.11
N SER A 262 -5.10 -17.07 -38.33
CA SER A 262 -4.97 -18.32 -39.08
C SER A 262 -3.99 -19.32 -38.46
N LYS A 263 -2.98 -18.86 -37.72
CA LYS A 263 -2.08 -19.73 -36.92
C LYS A 263 -2.73 -20.26 -35.64
N LEU A 264 -3.64 -19.50 -35.03
CA LEU A 264 -4.34 -19.89 -33.80
C LEU A 264 -5.53 -20.83 -34.05
N CYS A 265 -6.13 -20.79 -35.24
CA CYS A 265 -7.26 -21.66 -35.61
C CYS A 265 -6.85 -22.98 -36.29
N ASN A 266 -5.55 -23.24 -36.45
CA ASN A 266 -5.00 -24.50 -36.98
C ASN A 266 -4.34 -25.37 -35.89
N VAL A 267 -4.80 -25.26 -34.64
CA VAL A 267 -4.48 -26.19 -33.54
C VAL A 267 -5.73 -26.99 -33.20
#